data_AF-A0A3L7SG19-F1
#
_entry.id   AF-A0A3L7SG19-F1
#
_cell.length_a   1.000
_cell.length_b   1.000
_cell.length_c   1.000
_cell.angle_alpha   90.00
_cell.angle_beta   90.00
_cell.angle_gamma   90.00
#
_symmetry.space_group_name_H-M   'P 1'
#
loop_
_entity.id
_entity.type
_entity.pdbx_description
1 polymer ?
#
loop_
_entity_poly.entity_id
_entity_poly.type
_entity_poly.pdbx_seq_one_letter_code
_entity_poly.pdbx_strand_id
1 'polypeptide(L)'
;MATKQLNPLQKSIFQIAQKFLRNAASAPEVLRPQELMQIAEELQLSDICQRKTSTLAAGTVTGQEEKQKWRLQTQHGLEVDLRQNLDEQPSTDCQSNPSATATKIVRNSDSRPASVRALDEGVPVESRLDALRELMANDSAVAASFVYAELEKPILSEQWRRIVIYAAESVRFADPAMRAKVAVSLLRHACELRVSSSADDTPVVMCAIRRAGSILPQHLLTELSGFLSAPSPIDTRIVTLQAINSIILAAPLEGIDIGTLGNRVTTLALKHWDEDVFKAGEISVIAIEATIAATVLGEARISQVIELVNRTGRRLLIGKLKSRLQAVVTQWGNQPSAAARVNDVISLL
;
A
#
# COMPACT_ATOMS: atom_id res chain seq x y z
N MET A 1 10.43 -16.06 39.96
CA MET A 1 9.84 -16.40 38.65
C MET A 1 10.58 -15.61 37.58
N ALA A 2 11.20 -16.29 36.61
CA ALA A 2 11.98 -15.63 35.56
C ALA A 2 11.04 -15.06 34.47
N THR A 3 11.06 -13.75 34.27
CA THR A 3 10.36 -13.08 33.18
C THR A 3 11.08 -13.35 31.87
N LYS A 4 10.55 -14.27 31.07
CA LYS A 4 11.07 -14.57 29.73
C LYS A 4 10.85 -13.33 28.85
N GLN A 5 11.93 -12.66 28.42
CA GLN A 5 11.84 -11.51 27.52
C GLN A 5 11.31 -11.97 26.16
N LEU A 6 10.24 -11.31 25.69
CA LEU A 6 9.71 -11.49 24.34
C LEU A 6 10.67 -10.89 23.32
N ASN A 7 10.88 -11.59 22.21
CA ASN A 7 11.66 -11.06 21.09
C ASN A 7 10.88 -9.91 20.38
N PRO A 8 11.55 -9.08 19.55
CA PRO A 8 10.94 -7.92 18.92
C PRO A 8 9.69 -8.25 18.07
N LEU A 9 9.71 -9.38 17.36
CA LEU A 9 8.59 -9.83 16.54
C LEU A 9 7.36 -10.18 17.40
N GLN A 10 7.59 -10.89 18.52
CA GLN A 10 6.55 -11.23 19.49
C GLN A 10 5.97 -9.97 20.15
N LYS A 11 6.80 -8.95 20.41
CA LYS A 11 6.33 -7.65 20.92
C LYS A 11 5.44 -6.93 19.90
N SER A 12 5.81 -6.91 18.62
CA SER A 12 4.99 -6.28 17.56
C SER A 12 3.66 -7.02 17.33
N ILE A 13 3.67 -8.35 17.27
CA ILE A 13 2.45 -9.16 17.16
C ILE A 13 1.54 -8.92 18.37
N PHE A 14 2.12 -8.85 19.57
CA PHE A 14 1.40 -8.55 20.80
C PHE A 14 0.79 -7.15 20.82
N GLN A 15 1.51 -6.13 20.32
CA GLN A 15 1.00 -4.76 20.20
C GLN A 15 -0.16 -4.67 19.19
N ILE A 16 -0.07 -5.38 18.07
CA ILE A 16 -1.15 -5.46 17.06
C ILE A 16 -2.39 -6.14 17.66
N ALA A 17 -2.22 -7.26 18.36
CA ALA A 17 -3.30 -7.96 19.04
C ALA A 17 -3.96 -7.08 20.13
N GLN A 18 -3.17 -6.32 20.92
CA GLN A 18 -3.70 -5.38 21.90
C GLN A 18 -4.49 -4.24 21.24
N LYS A 19 -4.02 -3.70 20.11
CA LYS A 19 -4.70 -2.66 19.35
C LYS A 19 -6.04 -3.17 18.80
N PHE A 20 -6.07 -4.42 18.32
CA PHE A 20 -7.28 -5.07 17.82
C PHE A 20 -8.32 -5.30 18.94
N LEU A 21 -7.90 -5.83 20.09
CA LEU A 21 -8.76 -6.08 21.25
C LEU A 21 -9.34 -4.77 21.85
N ARG A 22 -8.56 -3.68 21.90
CA ARG A 22 -9.06 -2.37 22.36
C ARG A 22 -10.10 -1.78 21.42
N ASN A 23 -9.93 -1.96 20.11
CA ASN A 23 -10.88 -1.46 19.11
C ASN A 23 -12.17 -2.30 19.09
N ALA A 24 -12.08 -3.61 19.32
CA ALA A 24 -13.24 -4.50 19.44
C ALA A 24 -14.12 -4.18 20.66
N ALA A 25 -13.52 -3.74 21.78
CA ALA A 25 -14.26 -3.31 22.98
C ALA A 25 -15.09 -2.02 22.79
N SER A 26 -14.89 -1.30 21.68
CA SER A 26 -15.68 -0.10 21.30
C SER A 26 -16.72 -0.35 20.20
N ALA A 27 -16.86 -1.58 19.72
CA ALA A 27 -17.87 -1.97 18.72
C ALA A 27 -19.07 -2.67 19.40
N PRO A 28 -20.31 -2.49 18.89
CA PRO A 28 -21.52 -3.07 19.50
C PRO A 28 -21.63 -4.60 19.36
N GLU A 29 -20.80 -5.24 18.53
CA GLU A 29 -20.70 -6.70 18.44
C GLU A 29 -19.43 -7.20 19.14
N VAL A 30 -19.61 -7.65 20.38
CA VAL A 30 -18.56 -8.31 21.17
C VAL A 30 -18.39 -9.73 20.64
N LEU A 31 -17.28 -10.01 19.94
CA LEU A 31 -16.87 -11.38 19.62
C LEU A 31 -16.80 -12.20 20.91
N ARG A 32 -17.41 -13.38 20.90
CA ARG A 32 -17.42 -14.26 22.08
C ARG A 32 -16.00 -14.72 22.40
N PRO A 33 -15.62 -14.93 23.67
CA PRO A 33 -14.30 -15.42 24.05
C PRO A 33 -13.85 -16.70 23.31
N GLN A 34 -14.80 -17.54 22.88
CA GLN A 34 -14.56 -18.73 22.07
C GLN A 34 -14.11 -18.40 20.64
N GLU A 35 -14.67 -17.35 20.03
CA GLU A 35 -14.29 -16.87 18.68
C GLU A 35 -12.88 -16.24 18.73
N LEU A 36 -12.53 -15.56 19.82
CA LEU A 36 -11.17 -15.05 20.06
C LEU A 36 -10.14 -16.16 20.28
N MET A 37 -10.51 -17.23 20.99
CA MET A 37 -9.65 -18.41 21.16
C MET A 37 -9.43 -19.15 19.85
N GLN A 38 -10.48 -19.28 19.03
CA GLN A 38 -10.38 -19.91 17.72
C GLN A 38 -9.50 -19.09 16.76
N ILE A 39 -9.62 -17.76 16.75
CA ILE A 39 -8.71 -16.87 16.01
C ILE A 39 -7.27 -17.01 16.50
N ALA A 40 -7.06 -17.14 17.82
CA ALA A 40 -5.73 -17.32 18.38
C ALA A 40 -5.13 -18.68 18.05
N GLU A 41 -5.92 -19.76 18.05
CA GLU A 41 -5.49 -21.10 17.64
C GLU A 41 -5.16 -21.16 16.14
N GLU A 42 -6.00 -20.57 15.29
CA GLU A 42 -5.76 -20.48 13.85
C GLU A 42 -4.50 -19.65 13.50
N LEU A 43 -4.11 -18.72 14.37
CA LEU A 43 -2.89 -17.94 14.26
C LEU A 43 -1.68 -18.54 15.02
N GLN A 44 -1.82 -19.71 15.64
CA GLN A 44 -0.80 -20.36 16.50
C GLN A 44 -0.35 -19.48 17.70
N LEU A 45 -1.25 -18.67 18.25
CA LEU A 45 -1.03 -17.75 19.38
C LEU A 45 -1.71 -18.22 20.69
N SER A 46 -2.18 -19.46 20.75
CA SER A 46 -2.98 -20.01 21.87
C SER A 46 -2.34 -19.84 23.25
N ASP A 47 -1.03 -20.02 23.36
CA ASP A 47 -0.26 -19.87 24.61
C ASP A 47 -0.24 -18.42 25.14
N ILE A 48 -0.38 -17.42 24.26
CA ILE A 48 -0.36 -16.00 24.62
C ILE A 48 -1.75 -15.55 25.09
N CYS A 49 -2.82 -16.10 24.51
CA CYS A 49 -4.20 -15.79 24.90
C CYS A 49 -4.58 -16.40 26.26
N GLN A 50 -4.17 -17.65 26.56
CA GLN A 50 -4.46 -18.30 27.85
C GLN A 50 -3.86 -17.57 29.06
N ARG A 51 -2.69 -16.94 28.89
CA ARG A 51 -2.02 -16.19 29.98
C ARG A 51 -2.67 -14.86 30.32
N LYS A 52 -3.52 -14.32 29.44
CA LYS A 52 -4.04 -12.95 29.56
C LYS A 52 -5.53 -12.89 29.89
N THR A 53 -6.33 -13.87 29.49
CA THR A 53 -7.71 -14.04 30.00
C THR A 53 -7.75 -14.21 31.52
N SER A 54 -6.69 -14.79 32.09
CA SER A 54 -6.47 -14.89 33.54
C SER A 54 -6.02 -13.57 34.20
N THR A 55 -5.46 -12.61 33.45
CA THR A 55 -5.02 -11.30 33.99
C THR A 55 -6.08 -10.20 33.82
N LEU A 56 -6.92 -10.28 32.79
CA LEU A 56 -7.98 -9.29 32.51
C LEU A 56 -9.18 -9.36 33.47
N ALA A 57 -9.26 -10.38 34.32
CA ALA A 57 -10.21 -10.44 35.43
C ALA A 57 -9.88 -9.45 36.59
N ALA A 58 -8.73 -8.75 36.54
CA ALA A 58 -8.28 -7.84 37.59
C ALA A 58 -7.82 -6.48 37.03
N GLY A 59 -8.73 -5.49 37.04
CA GLY A 59 -8.33 -4.07 37.07
C GLY A 59 -8.73 -3.22 35.87
N THR A 60 -9.56 -2.20 36.14
CA THR A 60 -10.01 -1.12 35.24
C THR A 60 -9.38 0.20 35.66
N VAL A 61 -8.60 0.89 34.81
CA VAL A 61 -8.36 2.36 34.88
C VAL A 61 -8.09 2.94 33.47
N THR A 62 -8.43 4.23 33.35
CA THR A 62 -8.82 5.15 32.26
C THR A 62 -7.89 5.38 31.04
N GLY A 63 -8.49 5.47 29.85
CA GLY A 63 -7.82 5.56 28.53
C GLY A 63 -7.78 6.95 27.86
N GLN A 64 -7.79 8.05 28.59
CA GLN A 64 -7.76 9.40 27.99
C GLN A 64 -6.36 10.01 27.84
N GLU A 65 -5.41 9.73 28.74
CA GLU A 65 -4.05 10.30 28.65
C GLU A 65 -3.17 9.61 27.59
N GLU A 66 -3.36 8.31 27.32
CA GLU A 66 -2.62 7.60 26.27
C GLU A 66 -2.94 8.09 24.85
N LYS A 67 -4.15 8.61 24.62
CA LYS A 67 -4.58 9.11 23.30
C LYS A 67 -3.86 10.40 22.89
N GLN A 68 -3.52 11.27 23.85
CA GLN A 68 -2.84 12.53 23.57
C GLN A 68 -1.34 12.31 23.33
N LYS A 69 -0.73 11.37 24.07
CA LYS A 69 0.69 11.00 23.90
C LYS A 69 0.98 10.38 22.52
N TRP A 70 0.04 9.58 21.99
CA TRP A 70 0.20 8.92 20.69
C TRP A 70 0.09 9.84 19.47
N ARG A 71 -0.72 10.92 19.54
CA ARG A 71 -0.82 11.88 18.42
C ARG A 71 0.49 12.64 18.20
N LEU A 72 1.17 13.02 19.29
CA LEU A 72 2.47 13.69 19.22
C LEU A 72 3.59 12.76 18.72
N GLN A 73 3.51 11.46 19.02
CA GLN A 73 4.52 10.49 18.63
C GLN A 73 4.43 10.05 17.15
N THR A 74 3.23 10.10 16.55
CA THR A 74 3.02 9.74 15.14
C THR A 74 3.47 10.84 14.18
N GLN A 75 3.41 12.10 14.60
CA GLN A 75 3.83 13.25 13.79
C GLN A 75 5.37 13.35 13.70
N HIS A 76 6.11 12.94 14.73
CA HIS A 76 7.57 12.87 14.70
C HIS A 76 8.13 11.65 13.95
N GLY A 77 7.38 10.55 13.80
CA GLY A 77 7.84 9.37 13.07
C GLY A 77 8.06 9.61 11.57
N LEU A 78 7.20 10.43 10.94
CA LEU A 78 7.30 10.80 9.52
C LEU A 78 8.48 11.75 9.21
N GLU A 79 8.97 12.50 10.20
CA GLU A 79 10.13 13.40 10.04
C GLU A 79 11.47 12.66 10.19
N VAL A 80 11.48 11.52 10.89
CA VAL A 80 12.71 10.75 11.18
C VAL A 80 13.09 9.82 10.02
N ASP A 81 12.12 9.15 9.38
CA ASP A 81 12.37 8.23 8.26
C ASP A 81 12.91 8.92 6.98
N LEU A 82 12.62 10.21 6.80
CA LEU A 82 13.15 11.01 5.67
C LEU A 82 14.54 11.60 5.95
N ARG A 83 14.93 11.74 7.23
CA ARG A 83 16.25 12.27 7.63
C ARG A 83 17.29 11.16 7.81
N GLN A 84 16.90 9.99 8.32
CA GLN A 84 17.83 8.87 8.51
C GLN A 84 18.35 8.26 7.19
N ASN A 85 17.67 8.47 6.07
CA ASN A 85 18.11 7.97 4.76
C ASN A 85 19.17 8.86 4.06
N LEU A 86 19.59 9.98 4.65
CA LEU A 86 20.52 10.93 4.02
C LEU A 86 21.83 11.17 4.81
N ASP A 87 21.93 10.70 6.05
CA ASP A 87 23.11 10.87 6.90
C ASP A 87 23.83 9.54 7.16
N GLU A 88 24.46 8.97 6.12
CA GLU A 88 25.58 8.02 6.30
C GLU A 88 26.82 8.55 5.57
N GLN A 89 27.50 9.51 6.20
CA GLN A 89 28.93 9.73 5.98
C GLN A 89 29.68 9.68 7.33
N PRO A 90 30.90 9.12 7.38
CA PRO A 90 31.65 9.00 8.62
C PRO A 90 32.19 10.36 9.07
N SER A 91 31.75 10.81 10.24
CA SER A 91 32.28 12.00 10.90
C SER A 91 33.66 11.73 11.50
N THR A 92 34.59 12.63 11.19
CA THR A 92 35.88 12.75 11.89
C THR A 92 35.71 13.73 13.04
N ASP A 93 36.19 13.34 14.23
CA ASP A 93 36.16 14.10 15.47
C ASP A 93 36.71 15.53 15.34
N CYS A 94 36.04 16.50 15.98
CA CYS A 94 36.68 17.59 16.71
C CYS A 94 35.72 18.31 17.68
N GLN A 95 36.28 18.70 18.82
CA GLN A 95 35.63 19.17 20.04
C GLN A 95 35.30 20.68 20.06
N SER A 96 34.36 21.03 20.96
CA SER A 96 34.25 22.25 21.79
C SER A 96 33.63 23.56 21.24
N ASN A 97 32.41 23.89 21.72
CA ASN A 97 32.04 25.04 22.60
C ASN A 97 30.60 25.55 22.35
N PRO A 98 29.82 25.87 23.41
CA PRO A 98 28.49 26.48 23.26
C PRO A 98 28.59 28.01 23.29
N SER A 99 28.32 28.66 22.17
CA SER A 99 28.23 30.13 22.09
C SER A 99 26.98 30.55 21.33
N ALA A 100 26.16 31.36 22.01
CA ALA A 100 25.03 32.18 21.57
C ALA A 100 24.35 31.82 20.22
N THR A 101 23.13 31.28 20.32
CA THR A 101 22.20 31.02 19.21
C THR A 101 21.71 32.33 18.60
N ALA A 102 22.54 32.95 17.75
CA ALA A 102 22.07 33.94 16.80
C ALA A 102 21.29 33.21 15.71
N THR A 103 19.98 33.39 15.67
CA THR A 103 19.12 32.95 14.56
C THR A 103 19.58 33.67 13.29
N LYS A 104 20.54 33.09 12.58
CA LYS A 104 21.00 33.57 11.28
C LYS A 104 19.84 33.39 10.33
N ILE A 105 19.06 34.46 10.12
CA ILE A 105 18.09 34.55 9.03
C ILE A 105 18.90 34.47 7.75
N VAL A 106 19.11 33.26 7.25
CA VAL A 106 19.63 33.01 5.91
C VAL A 106 18.54 33.50 4.96
N ARG A 107 18.64 34.77 4.55
CA ARG A 107 17.86 35.30 3.43
C ARG A 107 18.29 34.51 2.21
N ASN A 108 17.49 33.51 1.86
CA ASN A 108 17.66 32.76 0.62
C ASN A 108 17.39 33.75 -0.52
N SER A 109 18.46 34.31 -1.10
CA SER A 109 18.42 35.42 -2.04
C SER A 109 18.10 35.00 -3.48
N ASP A 110 17.70 33.74 -3.69
CA ASP A 110 17.34 33.27 -5.01
C ASP A 110 15.88 33.65 -5.31
N SER A 111 15.69 34.81 -5.92
CA SER A 111 14.38 35.35 -6.32
C SER A 111 13.76 34.62 -7.52
N ARG A 112 14.40 33.54 -8.02
CA ARG A 112 13.86 32.74 -9.11
C ARG A 112 12.59 32.01 -8.68
N PRO A 113 11.55 31.94 -9.54
CA PRO A 113 10.34 31.17 -9.26
C PRO A 113 10.67 29.72 -8.87
N ALA A 114 9.91 29.13 -7.95
CA ALA A 114 10.12 27.77 -7.48
C ALA A 114 10.16 26.74 -8.63
N SER A 115 9.33 26.93 -9.67
CA SER A 115 9.37 26.10 -10.88
C SER A 115 10.70 26.15 -11.62
N VAL A 116 11.34 27.31 -11.71
CA VAL A 116 12.65 27.49 -12.36
C VAL A 116 13.74 26.82 -11.52
N ARG A 117 13.71 27.01 -10.20
CA ARG A 117 14.68 26.38 -9.28
C ARG A 117 14.60 24.85 -9.29
N ALA A 118 13.40 24.29 -9.38
CA ALA A 118 13.21 22.85 -9.42
C ALA A 118 13.71 22.20 -10.74
N LEU A 119 13.74 22.94 -11.85
CA LEU A 119 14.27 22.50 -13.15
C LEU A 119 15.79 22.64 -13.28
N ASP A 120 16.43 23.42 -12.42
CA ASP A 120 17.85 23.73 -12.55
C ASP A 120 18.72 22.53 -12.15
N GLU A 121 19.18 21.76 -13.13
CA GLU A 121 20.04 20.59 -12.91
C GLU A 121 21.43 20.96 -12.38
N GLY A 122 21.84 22.23 -12.45
CA GLY A 122 23.08 22.73 -11.84
C GLY A 122 22.96 22.96 -10.33
N VAL A 123 21.75 22.89 -9.77
CA VAL A 123 21.47 23.09 -8.34
C VAL A 123 21.40 21.73 -7.63
N PRO A 124 21.88 21.61 -6.37
CA PRO A 124 21.75 20.38 -5.59
C PRO A 124 20.31 19.88 -5.52
N VAL A 125 20.15 18.55 -5.55
CA VAL A 125 18.85 17.88 -5.60
C VAL A 125 17.95 18.21 -4.41
N GLU A 126 18.53 18.47 -3.23
CA GLU A 126 17.81 18.89 -2.03
C GLU A 126 17.14 20.25 -2.23
N SER A 127 17.87 21.19 -2.85
CA SER A 127 17.34 22.52 -3.16
C SER A 127 16.25 22.46 -4.23
N ARG A 128 16.36 21.54 -5.21
CA ARG A 128 15.32 21.28 -6.20
C ARG A 128 14.07 20.68 -5.56
N LEU A 129 14.25 19.76 -4.61
CA LEU A 129 13.16 19.14 -3.83
C LEU A 129 12.42 20.18 -2.99
N ASP A 130 13.13 21.08 -2.31
CA ASP A 130 12.51 22.15 -1.52
C ASP A 130 11.71 23.12 -2.42
N ALA A 131 12.23 23.44 -3.60
CA ALA A 131 11.50 24.22 -4.60
C ALA A 131 10.25 23.48 -5.11
N LEU A 132 10.31 22.17 -5.34
CA LEU A 132 9.14 21.36 -5.72
C LEU A 132 8.08 21.33 -4.60
N ARG A 133 8.50 21.19 -3.33
CA ARG A 133 7.59 21.25 -2.17
C ARG A 133 6.89 22.60 -2.07
N GLU A 134 7.65 23.68 -2.24
CA GLU A 134 7.10 25.05 -2.29
C GLU A 134 6.08 25.19 -3.43
N LEU A 135 6.39 24.67 -4.62
CA LEU A 135 5.48 24.69 -5.76
C LEU A 135 4.17 23.93 -5.46
N MET A 136 4.27 22.73 -4.88
CA MET A 136 3.12 21.91 -4.49
C MET A 136 2.24 22.57 -3.42
N ALA A 137 2.84 23.31 -2.50
CA ALA A 137 2.12 24.02 -1.45
C ALA A 137 1.38 25.26 -1.97
N ASN A 138 1.98 25.97 -2.93
CA ASN A 138 1.47 27.26 -3.41
C ASN A 138 0.49 27.13 -4.59
N ASP A 139 0.75 26.21 -5.53
CA ASP A 139 -0.09 26.05 -6.72
C ASP A 139 -0.12 24.58 -7.19
N SER A 140 -1.23 23.89 -6.86
CA SER A 140 -1.41 22.48 -7.19
C SER A 140 -1.48 22.22 -8.70
N ALA A 141 -2.01 23.15 -9.49
CA ALA A 141 -2.16 22.97 -10.94
C ALA A 141 -0.81 23.12 -11.66
N VAL A 142 -0.01 24.10 -11.25
CA VAL A 142 1.36 24.27 -11.76
C VAL A 142 2.23 23.09 -11.31
N ALA A 143 2.11 22.63 -10.06
CA ALA A 143 2.80 21.43 -9.59
C ALA A 143 2.42 20.17 -10.40
N ALA A 144 1.15 19.99 -10.75
CA ALA A 144 0.70 18.87 -11.59
C ALA A 144 1.34 18.90 -12.97
N SER A 145 1.34 20.07 -13.60
CA SER A 145 1.95 20.28 -14.91
C SER A 145 3.46 20.04 -14.87
N PHE A 146 4.13 20.50 -13.79
CA PHE A 146 5.56 20.28 -13.56
C PHE A 146 5.88 18.79 -13.40
N VAL A 147 5.19 18.09 -12.49
CA VAL A 147 5.44 16.66 -12.22
C VAL A 147 5.19 15.83 -13.48
N TYR A 148 4.12 16.13 -14.22
CA TYR A 148 3.87 15.49 -15.52
C TYR A 148 5.03 15.71 -16.50
N ALA A 149 5.47 16.96 -16.69
CA ALA A 149 6.57 17.29 -17.61
C ALA A 149 7.87 16.56 -17.23
N GLU A 150 8.20 16.47 -15.94
CA GLU A 150 9.37 15.72 -15.48
C GLU A 150 9.22 14.21 -15.72
N LEU A 151 8.06 13.61 -15.44
CA LEU A 151 7.83 12.17 -15.66
C LEU A 151 7.92 11.75 -17.14
N GLU A 152 7.57 12.65 -18.06
CA GLU A 152 7.66 12.43 -19.50
C GLU A 152 9.10 12.46 -20.03
N LYS A 153 10.07 12.98 -19.25
CA LYS A 153 11.47 12.99 -19.69
C LYS A 153 11.97 11.55 -19.89
N PRO A 154 12.68 11.28 -21.00
CA PRO A 154 13.22 9.93 -21.27
C PRO A 154 14.37 9.60 -20.31
N ILE A 155 15.13 10.60 -19.88
CA ILE A 155 16.29 10.45 -19.01
C ILE A 155 16.10 11.36 -17.80
N LEU A 156 16.08 10.75 -16.63
CA LEU A 156 16.09 11.40 -15.33
C LEU A 156 17.21 10.78 -14.51
N SER A 157 17.93 11.59 -13.73
CA SER A 157 18.83 11.05 -12.71
C SER A 157 18.04 10.19 -11.73
N GLU A 158 18.66 9.15 -11.20
CA GLU A 158 18.00 8.15 -10.35
C GLU A 158 17.31 8.80 -9.14
N GLN A 159 18.05 9.64 -8.40
CA GLN A 159 17.53 10.33 -7.22
C GLN A 159 16.37 11.27 -7.56
N TRP A 160 16.46 12.03 -8.66
CA TRP A 160 15.39 12.93 -9.07
C TRP A 160 14.15 12.17 -9.55
N ARG A 161 14.34 11.07 -10.28
CA ARG A 161 13.25 10.17 -10.68
C ARG A 161 12.45 9.68 -9.46
N ARG A 162 13.13 9.21 -8.41
CA ARG A 162 12.48 8.79 -7.15
C ARG A 162 11.66 9.92 -6.54
N ILE A 163 12.24 11.13 -6.46
CA ILE A 163 11.56 12.33 -5.93
C ILE A 163 10.30 12.66 -6.73
N VAL A 164 10.38 12.69 -8.05
CA VAL A 164 9.24 13.04 -8.92
C VAL A 164 8.14 11.98 -8.83
N ILE A 165 8.48 10.70 -8.72
CA ILE A 165 7.51 9.61 -8.49
C ILE A 165 6.76 9.81 -7.16
N TYR A 166 7.47 10.14 -6.08
CA TYR A 166 6.81 10.43 -4.79
C TYR A 166 5.96 11.70 -4.84
N ALA A 167 6.43 12.74 -5.53
CA ALA A 167 5.66 13.96 -5.71
C ALA A 167 4.32 13.67 -6.44
N ALA A 168 4.33 12.75 -7.41
CA ALA A 168 3.11 12.35 -8.12
C ALA A 168 2.01 11.77 -7.22
N GLU A 169 2.35 11.16 -6.07
CA GLU A 169 1.34 10.72 -5.08
C GLU A 169 0.61 11.88 -4.41
N SER A 170 1.30 12.99 -4.22
CA SER A 170 0.79 14.14 -3.46
C SER A 170 0.08 15.18 -4.33
N VAL A 171 0.21 15.09 -5.66
CA VAL A 171 -0.36 16.06 -6.61
C VAL A 171 -1.66 15.56 -7.23
N ARG A 172 -2.68 16.42 -7.33
CA ARG A 172 -3.95 16.10 -7.99
C ARG A 172 -3.90 16.45 -9.48
N PHE A 173 -4.09 15.44 -10.33
CA PHE A 173 -4.23 15.61 -11.78
C PHE A 173 -5.71 15.75 -12.14
N ALA A 174 -6.16 16.96 -12.45
CA ALA A 174 -7.57 17.23 -12.77
C ALA A 174 -7.96 16.78 -14.19
N ASP A 175 -7.08 16.99 -15.16
CA ASP A 175 -7.31 16.64 -16.56
C ASP A 175 -7.28 15.11 -16.77
N PRO A 176 -8.36 14.49 -17.29
CA PRO A 176 -8.38 13.07 -17.64
C PRO A 176 -7.28 12.64 -18.62
N ALA A 177 -6.94 13.47 -19.61
CA ALA A 177 -5.90 13.13 -20.58
C ALA A 177 -4.51 13.12 -19.92
N MET A 178 -4.20 14.13 -19.12
CA MET A 178 -2.99 14.16 -18.30
C MET A 178 -2.92 12.96 -17.33
N ARG A 179 -4.03 12.59 -16.67
CA ARG A 179 -4.08 11.41 -15.78
C ARG A 179 -3.64 10.13 -16.48
N ALA A 180 -4.16 9.88 -17.68
CA ALA A 180 -3.81 8.70 -18.45
C ALA A 180 -2.30 8.67 -18.79
N LYS A 181 -1.75 9.80 -19.25
CA LYS A 181 -0.32 9.89 -19.58
C LYS A 181 0.58 9.75 -18.36
N VAL A 182 0.26 10.41 -17.26
CA VAL A 182 0.98 10.27 -15.98
C VAL A 182 0.94 8.81 -15.52
N ALA A 183 -0.20 8.13 -15.61
CA ALA A 183 -0.31 6.72 -15.24
C ALA A 183 0.65 5.85 -16.07
N VAL A 184 0.64 6.01 -17.40
CA VAL A 184 1.53 5.27 -18.30
C VAL A 184 3.00 5.56 -17.99
N SER A 185 3.37 6.83 -17.78
CA SER A 185 4.74 7.21 -17.43
C SER A 185 5.18 6.66 -16.07
N LEU A 186 4.31 6.64 -15.07
CA LEU A 186 4.60 6.00 -13.78
C LEU A 186 4.82 4.49 -13.94
N LEU A 187 3.99 3.80 -14.74
CA LEU A 187 4.18 2.37 -15.01
C LEU A 187 5.49 2.12 -15.78
N ARG A 188 5.86 2.97 -16.73
CA ARG A 188 7.16 2.89 -17.42
C ARG A 188 8.32 2.98 -16.41
N HIS A 189 8.32 4.00 -15.54
CA HIS A 189 9.36 4.14 -14.51
C HIS A 189 9.36 2.98 -13.53
N ALA A 190 8.19 2.48 -13.13
CA ALA A 190 8.08 1.30 -12.28
C ALA A 190 8.71 0.07 -12.95
N CYS A 191 8.47 -0.13 -14.25
CA CYS A 191 9.04 -1.23 -15.02
C CYS A 191 10.58 -1.15 -15.07
N GLU A 192 11.12 0.04 -15.35
CA GLU A 192 12.57 0.28 -15.38
C GLU A 192 13.24 0.05 -14.03
N LEU A 193 12.61 0.48 -12.92
CA LEU A 193 13.16 0.31 -11.58
C LEU A 193 12.98 -1.11 -11.03
N ARG A 194 12.01 -1.89 -11.53
CA ARG A 194 11.67 -3.22 -11.02
C ARG A 194 12.80 -4.26 -11.14
N VAL A 195 13.71 -4.05 -12.08
CA VAL A 195 14.88 -4.92 -12.30
C VAL A 195 16.06 -4.55 -11.40
N SER A 196 15.97 -3.46 -10.63
CA SER A 196 16.98 -3.06 -9.67
C SER A 196 17.04 -4.02 -8.48
N SER A 197 18.24 -4.26 -7.97
CA SER A 197 18.48 -4.96 -6.70
C SER A 197 18.54 -4.02 -5.50
N SER A 198 18.39 -2.70 -5.71
CA SER A 198 18.41 -1.72 -4.62
C SER A 198 17.17 -1.84 -3.75
N ALA A 199 17.37 -1.90 -2.43
CA ALA A 199 16.26 -1.90 -1.47
C ALA A 199 15.44 -0.60 -1.55
N ASP A 200 16.10 0.52 -1.89
CA ASP A 200 15.48 1.85 -1.98
C ASP A 200 14.51 1.98 -3.16
N ASP A 201 14.67 1.14 -4.20
CA ASP A 201 13.79 1.17 -5.36
C ASP A 201 12.46 0.44 -5.10
N THR A 202 12.44 -0.50 -4.15
CA THR A 202 11.21 -1.23 -3.79
C THR A 202 10.05 -0.30 -3.45
N PRO A 203 10.16 0.62 -2.45
CA PRO A 203 9.05 1.52 -2.12
C PRO A 203 8.70 2.48 -3.25
N VAL A 204 9.66 2.87 -4.09
CA VAL A 204 9.45 3.76 -5.24
C VAL A 204 8.62 3.06 -6.33
N VAL A 205 8.93 1.80 -6.64
CA VAL A 205 8.16 0.97 -7.58
C VAL A 205 6.73 0.78 -7.08
N MET A 206 6.55 0.46 -5.79
CA MET A 206 5.21 0.28 -5.23
C MET A 206 4.41 1.59 -5.25
N CYS A 207 5.05 2.71 -4.93
CA CYS A 207 4.48 4.06 -5.03
C CYS A 207 3.99 4.36 -6.45
N ALA A 208 4.84 4.13 -7.46
CA ALA A 208 4.50 4.35 -8.86
C ALA A 208 3.30 3.50 -9.31
N ILE A 209 3.28 2.20 -9.01
CA ILE A 209 2.18 1.29 -9.39
C ILE A 209 0.87 1.67 -8.68
N ARG A 210 0.93 1.93 -7.37
CA ARG A 210 -0.24 2.35 -6.58
C ARG A 210 -0.80 3.65 -7.12
N ARG A 211 0.06 4.64 -7.38
CA ARG A 211 -0.38 5.93 -7.90
C ARG A 211 -0.97 5.79 -9.30
N ALA A 212 -0.32 5.05 -10.19
CA ALA A 212 -0.86 4.74 -11.51
C ALA A 212 -2.25 4.09 -11.38
N GLY A 213 -2.40 3.06 -10.56
CA GLY A 213 -3.68 2.39 -10.30
C GLY A 213 -4.81 3.32 -9.83
N SER A 214 -4.49 4.41 -9.12
CA SER A 214 -5.49 5.38 -8.66
C SER A 214 -5.97 6.36 -9.74
N ILE A 215 -5.26 6.51 -10.85
CA ILE A 215 -5.57 7.49 -11.91
C ILE A 215 -5.67 6.88 -13.31
N LEU A 216 -5.30 5.60 -13.49
CA LEU A 216 -5.32 4.88 -14.75
C LEU A 216 -6.78 4.68 -15.21
N PRO A 217 -7.14 5.09 -16.45
CA PRO A 217 -8.46 4.80 -16.99
C PRO A 217 -8.62 3.30 -17.27
N GLN A 218 -9.85 2.80 -17.19
CA GLN A 218 -10.15 1.36 -17.27
C GLN A 218 -9.70 0.71 -18.59
N HIS A 219 -9.79 1.41 -19.71
CA HIS A 219 -9.38 0.88 -21.02
C HIS A 219 -7.86 0.61 -21.12
N LEU A 220 -7.05 1.12 -20.17
CA LEU A 220 -5.62 0.86 -20.07
C LEU A 220 -5.28 -0.16 -18.96
N LEU A 221 -6.27 -0.86 -18.41
CA LEU A 221 -6.05 -1.82 -17.32
C LEU A 221 -5.02 -2.91 -17.69
N THR A 222 -4.94 -3.27 -18.97
CA THR A 222 -3.99 -4.26 -19.51
C THR A 222 -2.52 -3.86 -19.33
N GLU A 223 -2.20 -2.58 -19.17
CA GLU A 223 -0.84 -2.09 -18.89
C GLU A 223 -0.27 -2.64 -17.57
N LEU A 224 -1.13 -2.99 -16.62
CA LEU A 224 -0.72 -3.58 -15.34
C LEU A 224 -0.28 -5.04 -15.47
N SER A 225 -0.56 -5.69 -16.60
CA SER A 225 -0.29 -7.11 -16.81
C SER A 225 1.19 -7.43 -16.53
N GLY A 226 2.14 -6.64 -17.05
CA GLY A 226 3.58 -6.86 -16.88
C GLY A 226 4.03 -7.07 -15.41
N PHE A 227 3.35 -6.42 -14.47
CA PHE A 227 3.68 -6.46 -13.04
C PHE A 227 3.15 -7.68 -12.29
N LEU A 228 2.35 -8.53 -12.95
CA LEU A 228 1.87 -9.80 -12.40
C LEU A 228 2.82 -10.99 -12.66
N SER A 229 3.84 -10.82 -13.51
CA SER A 229 4.82 -11.88 -13.80
C SER A 229 5.82 -12.05 -12.67
N ALA A 230 6.22 -13.30 -12.42
CA ALA A 230 7.45 -13.63 -11.71
C ALA A 230 8.48 -14.21 -12.69
N PRO A 231 9.79 -14.19 -12.39
CA PRO A 231 10.44 -13.51 -11.26
C PRO A 231 10.96 -12.10 -11.63
N SER A 232 10.97 -11.19 -10.66
CA SER A 232 11.70 -9.92 -10.68
C SER A 232 12.31 -9.70 -9.29
N PRO A 233 13.43 -8.98 -9.14
CA PRO A 233 13.99 -8.68 -7.81
C PRO A 233 12.98 -8.02 -6.87
N ILE A 234 12.12 -7.16 -7.42
CA ILE A 234 11.04 -6.49 -6.71
C ILE A 234 9.71 -7.18 -7.04
N ASP A 235 9.09 -7.82 -6.04
CA ASP A 235 7.78 -8.47 -6.19
C ASP A 235 6.63 -7.46 -6.12
N THR A 236 6.05 -7.17 -7.28
CA THR A 236 4.99 -6.18 -7.45
C THR A 236 3.59 -6.77 -7.44
N ARG A 237 3.44 -8.10 -7.31
CA ARG A 237 2.15 -8.77 -7.57
C ARG A 237 1.01 -8.26 -6.69
N ILE A 238 1.28 -8.05 -5.39
CA ILE A 238 0.25 -7.55 -4.46
C ILE A 238 -0.19 -6.14 -4.84
N VAL A 239 0.75 -5.20 -4.99
CA VAL A 239 0.41 -3.81 -5.28
C VAL A 239 -0.31 -3.69 -6.63
N THR A 240 0.06 -4.53 -7.60
CA THR A 240 -0.60 -4.58 -8.90
C THR A 240 -2.02 -5.13 -8.81
N LEU A 241 -2.25 -6.21 -8.05
CA LEU A 241 -3.60 -6.72 -7.82
C LEU A 241 -4.47 -5.71 -7.07
N GLN A 242 -3.90 -4.99 -6.10
CA GLN A 242 -4.59 -3.89 -5.41
C GLN A 242 -4.93 -2.73 -6.36
N ALA A 243 -4.02 -2.37 -7.25
CA ALA A 243 -4.27 -1.37 -8.29
C ALA A 243 -5.40 -1.80 -9.24
N ILE A 244 -5.37 -3.05 -9.72
CA ILE A 244 -6.45 -3.64 -10.53
C ILE A 244 -7.78 -3.58 -9.76
N ASN A 245 -7.79 -4.05 -8.52
CA ASN A 245 -8.99 -4.04 -7.69
C ASN A 245 -9.52 -2.62 -7.44
N SER A 246 -8.65 -1.63 -7.28
CA SER A 246 -9.07 -0.22 -7.17
C SER A 246 -9.75 0.28 -8.44
N ILE A 247 -9.23 -0.07 -9.63
CA ILE A 247 -9.78 0.36 -10.92
C ILE A 247 -11.15 -0.28 -11.19
N ILE A 248 -11.28 -1.59 -10.92
CA ILE A 248 -12.54 -2.33 -11.17
C ILE A 248 -13.62 -2.02 -10.12
N LEU A 249 -13.23 -1.65 -8.90
CA LEU A 249 -14.17 -1.18 -7.88
C LEU A 249 -14.81 0.14 -8.27
N ALA A 250 -14.07 1.02 -8.96
CA ALA A 250 -14.57 2.33 -9.35
C ALA A 250 -15.78 2.25 -10.31
N ALA A 251 -15.77 1.30 -11.25
CA ALA A 251 -16.91 0.98 -12.10
C ALA A 251 -16.73 -0.41 -12.73
N PRO A 252 -17.82 -1.12 -13.10
CA PRO A 252 -17.74 -2.37 -13.84
C PRO A 252 -17.05 -2.23 -15.20
N LEU A 253 -16.35 -3.29 -15.61
CA LEU A 253 -15.66 -3.35 -16.89
C LEU A 253 -16.64 -3.78 -17.98
N GLU A 254 -17.17 -2.81 -18.74
CA GLU A 254 -18.03 -3.07 -19.89
C GLU A 254 -17.25 -2.91 -21.20
N GLY A 255 -17.24 -3.95 -22.04
CA GLY A 255 -16.66 -3.89 -23.39
C GLY A 255 -15.13 -3.82 -23.46
N ILE A 256 -14.41 -4.02 -22.34
CA ILE A 256 -12.95 -4.06 -22.30
C ILE A 256 -12.48 -5.50 -22.50
N ASP A 257 -11.64 -5.74 -23.52
CA ASP A 257 -10.96 -7.02 -23.69
C ASP A 257 -9.86 -7.17 -22.63
N ILE A 258 -10.11 -8.08 -21.70
CA ILE A 258 -9.24 -8.39 -20.56
C ILE A 258 -8.37 -9.63 -20.82
N GLY A 259 -8.46 -10.27 -21.99
CA GLY A 259 -8.03 -11.65 -22.27
C GLY A 259 -6.73 -12.10 -21.58
N THR A 260 -5.59 -11.47 -21.87
CA THR A 260 -4.30 -11.88 -21.28
C THR A 260 -4.20 -11.53 -19.79
N LEU A 261 -4.76 -10.38 -19.40
CA LEU A 261 -4.73 -9.93 -18.00
C LEU A 261 -5.53 -10.88 -17.11
N GLY A 262 -6.78 -11.15 -17.49
CA GLY A 262 -7.67 -12.01 -16.72
C GLY A 262 -7.13 -13.44 -16.61
N ASN A 263 -6.57 -13.99 -17.69
CA ASN A 263 -5.89 -15.28 -17.63
C ASN A 263 -4.73 -15.32 -16.61
N ARG A 264 -3.94 -14.25 -16.50
CA ARG A 264 -2.84 -14.16 -15.55
C ARG A 264 -3.34 -14.01 -14.12
N VAL A 265 -4.35 -13.18 -13.89
CA VAL A 265 -5.01 -13.02 -12.59
C VAL A 265 -5.59 -14.36 -12.11
N THR A 266 -6.32 -15.06 -12.98
CA THR A 266 -6.88 -16.38 -12.66
C THR A 266 -5.80 -17.42 -12.38
N THR A 267 -4.72 -17.41 -13.16
CA THR A 267 -3.57 -18.30 -12.92
C THR A 267 -2.91 -18.03 -11.56
N LEU A 268 -2.78 -16.76 -11.16
CA LEU A 268 -2.30 -16.40 -9.82
C LEU A 268 -3.25 -16.89 -8.73
N ALA A 269 -4.56 -16.73 -8.92
CA ALA A 269 -5.55 -17.22 -7.96
C ALA A 269 -5.44 -18.75 -7.79
N LEU A 270 -5.48 -19.52 -8.88
CA LEU A 270 -5.31 -20.98 -8.85
C LEU A 270 -4.01 -21.39 -8.13
N LYS A 271 -2.88 -20.78 -8.52
CA LYS A 271 -1.56 -21.09 -7.95
C LYS A 271 -1.48 -20.81 -6.46
N HIS A 272 -2.03 -19.69 -5.97
CA HIS A 272 -1.85 -19.30 -4.57
C HIS A 272 -2.92 -19.91 -3.65
N TRP A 273 -3.97 -20.51 -4.20
CA TRP A 273 -4.93 -21.36 -3.45
C TRP A 273 -4.54 -22.83 -3.40
N ASP A 274 -3.60 -23.28 -4.24
CA ASP A 274 -3.03 -24.63 -4.20
C ASP A 274 -2.46 -24.95 -2.80
N GLU A 275 -2.85 -26.08 -2.24
CA GLU A 275 -2.48 -26.48 -0.87
C GLU A 275 -0.96 -26.60 -0.67
N ASP A 276 -0.21 -26.99 -1.71
CA ASP A 276 1.24 -27.14 -1.66
C ASP A 276 1.96 -25.78 -1.66
N VAL A 277 1.32 -24.75 -2.21
CA VAL A 277 1.86 -23.39 -2.31
C VAL A 277 1.34 -22.49 -1.19
N PHE A 278 0.11 -22.72 -0.74
CA PHE A 278 -0.59 -21.84 0.18
C PHE A 278 0.14 -21.75 1.53
N LYS A 279 0.54 -20.54 1.90
CA LYS A 279 1.09 -20.22 3.23
C LYS A 279 0.39 -19.00 3.78
N ALA A 280 0.21 -18.97 5.11
CA ALA A 280 -0.32 -17.79 5.78
C ALA A 280 0.61 -16.58 5.57
N GLY A 281 0.05 -15.37 5.55
CA GLY A 281 0.78 -14.13 5.31
C GLY A 281 0.59 -13.61 3.89
N GLU A 282 1.69 -13.20 3.24
CA GLU A 282 1.68 -12.51 1.94
C GLU A 282 0.97 -13.30 0.84
N ILE A 283 1.21 -14.62 0.77
CA ILE A 283 0.60 -15.53 -0.21
C ILE A 283 -0.94 -15.52 -0.12
N SER A 284 -1.49 -15.47 1.09
CA SER A 284 -2.94 -15.39 1.29
C SER A 284 -3.55 -14.06 0.80
N VAL A 285 -2.78 -12.97 0.84
CA VAL A 285 -3.21 -11.67 0.29
C VAL A 285 -3.25 -11.75 -1.23
N ILE A 286 -2.21 -12.31 -1.87
CA ILE A 286 -2.20 -12.53 -3.33
C ILE A 286 -3.40 -13.40 -3.74
N ALA A 287 -3.65 -14.50 -3.04
CA ALA A 287 -4.75 -15.41 -3.34
C ALA A 287 -6.12 -14.69 -3.29
N ILE A 288 -6.37 -13.91 -2.23
CA ILE A 288 -7.62 -13.15 -2.08
C ILE A 288 -7.76 -12.06 -3.15
N GLU A 289 -6.73 -11.22 -3.33
CA GLU A 289 -6.81 -10.10 -4.28
C GLU A 289 -6.95 -10.62 -5.72
N ALA A 290 -6.27 -11.72 -6.07
CA ALA A 290 -6.38 -12.36 -7.37
C ALA A 290 -7.76 -13.00 -7.59
N THR A 291 -8.34 -13.66 -6.58
CA THR A 291 -9.70 -14.20 -6.71
C THR A 291 -10.74 -13.10 -6.87
N ILE A 292 -10.62 -11.99 -6.14
CA ILE A 292 -11.53 -10.84 -6.30
C ILE A 292 -11.44 -10.30 -7.73
N ALA A 293 -10.22 -10.06 -8.22
CA ALA A 293 -10.01 -9.59 -9.58
C ALA A 293 -10.56 -10.58 -10.62
N ALA A 294 -10.26 -11.88 -10.51
CA ALA A 294 -10.76 -12.91 -11.43
C ALA A 294 -12.30 -12.99 -11.46
N THR A 295 -12.94 -12.90 -10.29
CA THR A 295 -14.41 -12.89 -10.18
C THR A 295 -15.01 -11.69 -10.90
N VAL A 296 -14.48 -10.50 -10.65
CA VAL A 296 -14.97 -9.25 -11.26
C VAL A 296 -14.75 -9.24 -12.77
N LEU A 297 -13.60 -9.72 -13.21
CA LEU A 297 -13.23 -9.87 -14.61
C LEU A 297 -14.13 -10.88 -15.35
N GLY A 298 -14.87 -11.75 -14.64
CA GLY A 298 -15.76 -12.72 -15.27
C GLY A 298 -15.01 -13.85 -15.97
N GLU A 299 -13.86 -14.24 -15.42
CA GLU A 299 -12.99 -15.24 -16.00
C GLU A 299 -13.62 -16.64 -16.05
N ALA A 300 -13.55 -17.31 -17.20
CA ALA A 300 -14.24 -18.59 -17.43
C ALA A 300 -13.83 -19.71 -16.46
N ARG A 301 -12.60 -19.65 -15.91
CA ARG A 301 -12.06 -20.63 -14.96
C ARG A 301 -12.34 -20.28 -13.50
N ILE A 302 -13.19 -19.28 -13.21
CA ILE A 302 -13.45 -18.86 -11.83
C ILE A 302 -14.02 -19.99 -10.97
N SER A 303 -14.83 -20.88 -11.54
CA SER A 303 -15.37 -22.06 -10.83
C SER A 303 -14.28 -22.95 -10.24
N GLN A 304 -13.17 -23.15 -10.94
CA GLN A 304 -12.01 -23.91 -10.45
C GLN A 304 -11.33 -23.23 -9.26
N VAL A 305 -11.26 -21.89 -9.26
CA VAL A 305 -10.73 -21.11 -8.15
C VAL A 305 -11.62 -21.27 -6.92
N ILE A 306 -12.95 -21.20 -7.07
CA ILE A 306 -13.89 -21.36 -5.96
C ILE A 306 -13.84 -22.77 -5.37
N GLU A 307 -13.71 -23.78 -6.22
CA GLU A 307 -13.53 -25.17 -5.78
C GLU A 307 -12.26 -25.34 -4.93
N LEU A 308 -11.13 -24.72 -5.32
CA LEU A 308 -9.91 -24.72 -4.52
C LEU A 308 -10.08 -23.95 -3.20
N VAL A 309 -10.69 -22.77 -3.24
CA VAL A 309 -10.96 -21.97 -2.04
C VAL A 309 -11.74 -22.79 -1.00
N ASN A 310 -12.80 -23.47 -1.43
CA ASN A 310 -13.62 -24.30 -0.55
C ASN A 310 -12.86 -25.53 -0.02
N ARG A 311 -12.04 -26.17 -0.85
CA ARG A 311 -11.19 -27.31 -0.44
C ARG A 311 -10.22 -26.96 0.69
N THR A 312 -9.72 -25.72 0.73
CA THR A 312 -8.82 -25.30 1.81
C THR A 312 -9.43 -25.40 3.22
N GLY A 313 -10.77 -25.38 3.35
CA GLY A 313 -11.46 -25.42 4.65
C GLY A 313 -11.23 -24.21 5.54
N ARG A 314 -10.56 -23.15 5.05
CA ARG A 314 -10.13 -21.98 5.85
C ARG A 314 -11.26 -20.95 6.00
N ARG A 315 -12.20 -21.24 6.89
CA ARG A 315 -13.44 -20.44 7.12
C ARG A 315 -13.20 -18.94 7.27
N LEU A 316 -12.18 -18.51 8.02
CA LEU A 316 -11.89 -17.07 8.19
C LEU A 316 -11.49 -16.38 6.88
N LEU A 317 -10.69 -17.04 6.04
CA LEU A 317 -10.28 -16.47 4.75
C LEU A 317 -11.44 -16.44 3.77
N ILE A 318 -12.26 -17.49 3.75
CA ILE A 318 -13.49 -17.55 2.95
C ILE A 318 -14.44 -16.42 3.36
N GLY A 319 -14.65 -16.21 4.66
CA GLY A 319 -15.46 -15.11 5.18
C GLY A 319 -14.92 -13.73 4.78
N LYS A 320 -13.60 -13.54 4.82
CA LYS A 320 -12.93 -12.31 4.36
C LYS A 320 -13.12 -12.09 2.86
N LEU A 321 -12.97 -13.13 2.05
CA LEU A 321 -13.20 -13.07 0.60
C LEU A 321 -14.66 -12.69 0.29
N LYS A 322 -15.63 -13.37 0.93
CA LYS A 322 -17.06 -13.04 0.82
C LYS A 322 -17.35 -11.59 1.17
N SER A 323 -16.86 -11.11 2.32
CA SER A 323 -17.06 -9.72 2.76
C SER A 323 -16.54 -8.72 1.74
N ARG A 324 -15.39 -8.99 1.13
CA ARG A 324 -14.83 -8.12 0.09
C ARG A 324 -15.57 -8.16 -1.24
N LEU A 325 -16.02 -9.34 -1.67
CA LEU A 325 -16.89 -9.46 -2.86
C LEU A 325 -18.23 -8.75 -2.62
N GLN A 326 -18.78 -8.82 -1.40
CA GLN A 326 -19.99 -8.09 -1.04
C GLN A 326 -19.77 -6.57 -1.13
N ALA A 327 -18.60 -6.07 -0.70
CA ALA A 327 -18.26 -4.66 -0.83
C ALA A 327 -18.20 -4.21 -2.30
N VAL A 328 -17.71 -5.07 -3.22
CA VAL A 328 -17.76 -4.81 -4.67
C VAL A 328 -19.21 -4.65 -5.14
N VAL A 329 -20.09 -5.60 -4.78
CA VAL A 329 -21.51 -5.58 -5.14
C VAL A 329 -22.19 -4.31 -4.63
N THR A 330 -21.95 -3.95 -3.37
CA THR A 330 -22.50 -2.74 -2.75
C THR A 330 -22.00 -1.46 -3.46
N GLN A 331 -20.73 -1.41 -3.85
CA GLN A 331 -20.16 -0.25 -4.53
C GLN A 331 -20.72 -0.04 -5.94
N TRP A 332 -21.02 -1.10 -6.68
CA TRP A 332 -21.59 -1.00 -8.02
C TRP A 332 -23.09 -0.67 -8.04
N GLY A 333 -23.81 -0.95 -6.95
CA GLY A 333 -25.20 -0.53 -6.72
C GLY A 333 -26.17 -0.91 -7.84
N ASN A 334 -26.29 -0.03 -8.83
CA ASN A 334 -27.30 -0.02 -9.90
C ASN A 334 -26.90 -0.80 -11.17
N GLN A 335 -25.81 -1.58 -11.16
CA GLN A 335 -25.37 -2.35 -12.33
C GLN A 335 -25.65 -3.85 -12.13
N PRO A 336 -26.90 -4.31 -12.40
CA PRO A 336 -27.36 -5.62 -11.97
C PRO A 336 -26.65 -6.79 -12.65
N SER A 337 -26.21 -6.64 -13.90
CA SER A 337 -25.56 -7.72 -14.65
C SER A 337 -24.16 -8.06 -14.11
N ALA A 338 -23.36 -7.06 -13.78
CA ALA A 338 -22.04 -7.25 -13.19
C ALA A 338 -22.14 -7.72 -11.73
N ALA A 339 -23.06 -7.14 -10.96
CA ALA A 339 -23.31 -7.54 -9.58
C ALA A 339 -23.84 -8.98 -9.46
N ALA A 340 -24.70 -9.43 -10.38
CA ALA A 340 -25.23 -10.79 -10.40
C ALA A 340 -24.11 -11.85 -10.46
N ARG A 341 -23.13 -11.68 -11.36
CA ARG A 341 -21.99 -12.61 -11.46
C ARG A 341 -21.20 -12.71 -10.16
N VAL A 342 -21.00 -11.59 -9.48
CA VAL A 342 -20.28 -11.58 -8.19
C VAL A 342 -21.13 -12.25 -7.10
N ASN A 343 -22.44 -12.02 -7.07
CA ASN A 343 -23.36 -12.69 -6.15
C ASN A 343 -23.40 -14.21 -6.36
N ASP A 344 -23.36 -14.67 -7.62
CA ASP A 344 -23.30 -16.10 -7.93
C ASP A 344 -22.05 -16.72 -7.28
N VAL A 345 -20.89 -16.06 -7.42
CA VAL A 345 -19.65 -16.51 -6.77
C VAL A 345 -19.74 -16.47 -5.24
N ILE A 346 -20.34 -15.42 -4.65
CA ILE A 346 -20.55 -15.34 -3.20
C ILE A 346 -21.38 -16.51 -2.68
N SER A 347 -22.39 -16.95 -3.44
CA SER A 347 -23.27 -18.06 -3.07
C SER A 347 -22.59 -19.44 -3.10
N LEU A 348 -21.50 -19.56 -3.86
CA LEU A 348 -20.73 -20.79 -4.01
C LEU A 348 -19.57 -20.92 -3.00
N LEU A 349 -19.15 -19.82 -2.38
CA LEU A 349 -18.19 -19.77 -1.28
C LEU A 349 -18.86 -20.17 0.04
#